data_AF-A0A7Y0JX08-F1
#
_entry.id   AF-A0A7Y0JX08-F1
#
_cell.length_a   1.000
_cell.length_b   1.000
_cell.length_c   1.000
_cell.angle_alpha   90.00
_cell.angle_beta   90.00
_cell.angle_gamma   90.00
#
_symmetry.space_group_name_H-M   'P 1'
#
loop_
_entity.id
_entity.type
_entity.pdbx_description
1 polymer ?
#
loop_
_entity_poly.entity_id
_entity_poly.type
_entity_poly.pdbx_seq_one_letter_code
_entity_poly.pdbx_strand_id
1 'polypeptide(L)'
;MLWQSFTTRRELTAVPADFRGHRVTVRRHEPTVVREPEASWWEVQSRPTLTVAAVREGDADWHPESVVGRLAEIAAEDELLLIFGATRRAMTQLMIAQLREHLPWHDVVPTPVRHRPAELLRDAATVEHLLDVGSLPVVVTSPASINAVTAHIAGYLRVDRVLRVLADGALFPVWQRRQEASVS
;
A
#
# COMPACT_ATOMS: atom_id res chain seq x y z
N MET A 1 29.37 17.12 -33.24
CA MET A 1 29.24 15.65 -33.05
C MET A 1 27.77 15.30 -33.20
N LEU A 2 27.43 14.72 -34.35
CA LEU A 2 26.07 14.37 -34.78
C LEU A 2 25.70 12.99 -34.25
N TRP A 3 24.63 12.90 -33.46
CA TRP A 3 24.01 11.63 -33.08
C TRP A 3 23.08 11.19 -34.21
N GLN A 4 23.44 10.12 -34.92
CA GLN A 4 22.61 9.49 -35.94
C GLN A 4 21.66 8.49 -35.27
N SER A 5 20.36 8.75 -35.39
CA SER A 5 19.29 7.87 -34.95
C SER A 5 19.08 6.75 -35.99
N PHE A 6 19.27 5.51 -35.59
CA PHE A 6 18.90 4.35 -36.41
C PHE A 6 17.42 4.01 -36.18
N THR A 7 16.53 4.51 -37.03
CA THR A 7 15.17 3.96 -37.14
C THR A 7 15.20 2.76 -38.08
N THR A 8 15.38 1.57 -37.51
CA THR A 8 15.21 0.31 -38.24
C THR A 8 13.71 0.04 -38.38
N ARG A 9 13.16 0.42 -39.53
CA ARG A 9 11.80 0.06 -39.97
C ARG A 9 11.76 -1.45 -40.24
N ARG A 10 11.37 -2.25 -39.26
CA ARG A 10 10.97 -3.65 -39.51
C ARG A 10 9.52 -3.66 -39.95
N GLU A 11 9.31 -3.70 -41.26
CA GLU A 11 8.04 -4.13 -41.84
C GLU A 11 7.86 -5.63 -41.52
N LEU A 12 7.04 -5.93 -40.52
CA LEU A 12 6.59 -7.30 -40.24
C LEU A 12 5.48 -7.65 -41.25
N THR A 13 5.87 -8.10 -42.44
CA THR A 13 4.99 -8.79 -43.38
C THR A 13 4.69 -10.20 -42.82
N ALA A 14 3.69 -10.29 -41.94
CA ALA A 14 3.07 -11.57 -41.64
C ALA A 14 2.18 -11.96 -42.84
N VAL A 15 2.61 -12.95 -43.61
CA VAL A 15 1.78 -13.64 -44.61
C VAL A 15 1.00 -14.73 -43.89
N PRO A 16 -0.35 -14.69 -43.83
CA PRO A 16 -1.13 -15.83 -43.36
C PRO A 16 -1.48 -16.75 -44.53
N ALA A 17 -1.30 -18.05 -44.29
CA ALA A 17 -1.66 -19.14 -45.17
C ALA A 17 -3.16 -19.20 -45.50
N ASP A 18 -3.43 -19.78 -46.67
CA ASP A 18 -4.74 -20.03 -47.27
C ASP A 18 -5.77 -20.65 -46.29
N PHE A 19 -6.89 -19.96 -46.10
CA PHE A 19 -8.14 -20.58 -45.65
C PHE A 19 -9.21 -20.44 -46.74
N ARG A 20 -9.62 -21.59 -47.29
CA ARG A 20 -10.66 -21.69 -48.31
C ARG A 20 -12.02 -21.27 -47.76
N GLY A 21 -12.58 -20.24 -48.40
CA GLY A 21 -13.99 -20.21 -48.79
C GLY A 21 -15.01 -19.97 -47.68
N HIS A 22 -15.09 -18.76 -47.16
CA HIS A 22 -16.34 -18.11 -46.69
C HIS A 22 -16.26 -16.63 -47.11
N ARG A 23 -17.37 -16.01 -47.51
CA ARG A 23 -17.43 -14.57 -47.86
C ARG A 23 -17.10 -13.75 -46.60
N VAL A 24 -15.83 -13.43 -46.41
CA VAL A 24 -15.37 -12.51 -45.37
C VAL A 24 -15.67 -11.11 -45.87
N THR A 25 -16.69 -10.45 -45.29
CA THR A 25 -16.77 -9.00 -45.33
C THR A 25 -15.50 -8.47 -44.71
N VAL A 26 -14.61 -7.90 -45.52
CA VAL A 26 -13.39 -7.23 -45.07
C VAL A 26 -13.84 -6.03 -44.24
N ARG A 27 -14.03 -6.22 -42.92
CA ARG A 27 -14.04 -5.11 -41.98
C ARG A 27 -12.67 -4.48 -42.12
N ARG A 28 -12.61 -3.28 -42.72
CA ARG A 28 -11.42 -2.43 -42.63
C ARG A 28 -11.17 -2.23 -41.14
N HIS A 29 -10.19 -2.95 -40.60
CA HIS A 29 -9.63 -2.62 -39.31
C HIS A 29 -8.96 -1.26 -39.50
N GLU A 30 -9.62 -0.19 -39.07
CA GLU A 30 -8.92 1.06 -38.86
C GLU A 30 -7.72 0.76 -37.96
N PRO A 31 -6.51 1.20 -38.34
CA PRO A 31 -5.34 0.94 -37.54
C PRO A 31 -5.60 1.54 -36.16
N THR A 32 -5.64 0.69 -35.13
CA THR A 32 -5.65 1.15 -33.74
C THR A 32 -4.33 1.88 -33.53
N VAL A 33 -4.38 3.20 -33.61
CA VAL A 33 -3.25 4.06 -33.29
C VAL A 33 -3.09 4.01 -31.78
N VAL A 34 -2.28 3.07 -31.31
CA VAL A 34 -1.77 3.09 -29.94
C VAL A 34 -0.85 4.30 -29.86
N ARG A 35 -1.35 5.40 -29.30
CA ARG A 35 -0.50 6.56 -29.01
C ARG A 35 0.51 6.14 -27.95
N GLU A 36 1.79 6.44 -28.19
CA GLU A 36 2.80 6.28 -27.15
C GLU A 36 2.40 7.12 -25.93
N PRO A 37 2.58 6.60 -24.71
CA PRO A 37 2.25 7.34 -23.49
C PRO A 37 3.05 8.63 -23.45
N GLU A 38 2.36 9.77 -23.34
CA GLU A 38 3.01 11.08 -23.21
C GLU A 38 3.87 11.10 -21.93
N ALA A 39 4.98 11.83 -21.91
CA ALA A 39 5.88 11.88 -20.75
C ALA A 39 5.17 12.26 -19.44
N SER A 40 4.11 13.06 -19.55
CA SER A 40 3.20 13.45 -18.47
C SER A 40 2.46 12.27 -17.80
N TRP A 41 2.35 11.12 -18.46
CA TRP A 41 1.73 9.91 -17.91
C TRP A 41 2.61 9.26 -16.84
N TRP A 42 3.93 9.47 -16.91
CA TRP A 42 4.88 8.98 -15.90
C TRP A 42 5.06 9.95 -14.74
N GLU A 43 4.76 11.24 -14.95
CA GLU A 43 4.92 12.29 -13.93
C GLU A 43 3.82 12.27 -12.85
N VAL A 44 2.71 11.55 -13.08
CA VAL A 44 1.56 11.45 -12.14
C VAL A 44 1.52 10.11 -11.41
N GLN A 45 2.64 9.37 -11.31
CA GLN A 45 2.75 8.34 -10.28
C GLN A 45 3.25 8.97 -9.00
N SER A 46 2.36 9.73 -8.32
CA SER A 46 2.58 10.07 -6.92
C SER A 46 2.78 8.75 -6.17
N ARG A 47 3.96 8.56 -5.57
CA ARG A 47 4.19 7.41 -4.69
C ARG A 47 3.04 7.34 -3.66
N PRO A 48 2.48 6.16 -3.40
CA PRO A 48 1.50 6.00 -2.34
C PRO A 48 2.09 6.55 -1.03
N THR A 49 1.27 7.29 -0.28
CA THR A 49 1.69 7.84 1.01
C THR A 49 1.78 6.70 2.02
N LEU A 50 2.93 6.56 2.70
CA LEU A 50 3.07 5.53 3.74
C LEU A 50 2.51 6.04 5.06
N THR A 51 1.41 5.44 5.50
CA THR A 51 0.65 5.84 6.68
C THR A 51 0.76 4.78 7.78
N VAL A 52 1.13 5.24 8.98
CA VAL A 52 1.03 4.42 10.19
C VAL A 52 -0.24 4.76 10.95
N ALA A 53 -1.10 3.78 11.17
CA ALA A 53 -2.23 3.92 12.07
C ALA A 53 -1.94 3.19 13.39
N ALA A 54 -1.98 3.90 14.51
CA ALA A 54 -1.85 3.33 15.84
C ALA A 54 -3.22 3.20 16.50
N VAL A 55 -3.59 1.97 16.87
CA VAL A 55 -4.86 1.64 17.51
C VAL A 55 -4.58 1.00 18.87
N ARG A 56 -5.24 1.48 19.93
CA ARG A 56 -5.21 0.82 21.23
C ARG A 56 -6.36 -0.16 21.33
N GLU A 57 -6.14 -1.26 22.04
CA GLU A 57 -7.17 -2.26 22.29
C GLU A 57 -8.47 -1.68 22.87
N GLY A 58 -8.39 -0.74 23.82
CA GLY A 58 -9.58 -0.13 24.39
C GLY A 58 -10.39 0.71 23.38
N ASP A 59 -9.72 1.33 22.41
CA ASP A 59 -10.38 2.05 21.32
C ASP A 59 -11.10 1.06 20.38
N ALA A 60 -10.41 -0.03 20.01
CA ALA A 60 -10.96 -1.09 19.16
C ALA A 60 -12.11 -1.89 19.80
N ASP A 61 -12.08 -2.10 21.12
CA ASP A 61 -13.10 -2.91 21.84
C ASP A 61 -14.45 -2.19 21.91
N TRP A 62 -14.44 -0.85 21.90
CA TRP A 62 -15.65 -0.06 22.09
C TRP A 62 -16.51 0.00 20.82
N HIS A 63 -15.90 0.29 19.66
CA HIS A 63 -16.58 0.26 18.34
C HIS A 63 -15.66 -0.36 17.26
N PRO A 64 -15.52 -1.70 17.24
CA PRO A 64 -14.59 -2.38 16.34
C PRO A 64 -14.89 -2.14 14.86
N GLU A 65 -16.16 -2.11 14.47
CA GLU A 65 -16.57 -1.88 13.08
C GLU A 65 -16.20 -0.47 12.59
N SER A 66 -16.36 0.56 13.42
CA SER A 66 -15.98 1.94 13.07
C SER A 66 -14.47 2.07 12.89
N VAL A 67 -13.68 1.45 13.77
CA VAL A 67 -12.22 1.42 13.66
C VAL A 67 -11.79 0.69 12.40
N VAL A 68 -12.32 -0.51 12.14
CA VAL A 68 -11.96 -1.32 10.96
C VAL A 68 -12.38 -0.64 9.67
N GLY A 69 -13.60 -0.10 9.59
CA GLY A 69 -14.08 0.63 8.42
C GLY A 69 -13.16 1.79 8.07
N ARG A 70 -12.75 2.57 9.08
CA ARG A 70 -11.82 3.68 8.84
C ARG A 70 -10.43 3.20 8.41
N LEU A 71 -9.91 2.13 8.99
CA LEU A 71 -8.63 1.55 8.56
C LEU A 71 -8.69 1.05 7.12
N ALA A 72 -9.81 0.45 6.70
CA ALA A 72 -10.02 -0.01 5.35
C ALA A 72 -10.09 1.16 4.35
N GLU A 73 -10.73 2.27 4.71
CA GLU A 73 -10.71 3.50 3.91
C GLU A 73 -9.29 4.04 3.73
N ILE A 74 -8.46 4.04 4.78
CA ILE A 74 -7.06 4.46 4.67
C ILE A 74 -6.29 3.52 3.74
N ALA A 75 -6.44 2.19 3.90
CA ALA A 75 -5.74 1.20 3.08
C ALA A 75 -6.13 1.26 1.58
N ALA A 76 -7.28 1.86 1.25
CA ALA A 76 -7.70 2.05 -0.13
C ALA A 76 -7.01 3.24 -0.82
N GLU A 77 -6.57 4.24 -0.05
CA GLU A 77 -5.94 5.46 -0.56
C GLU A 77 -4.41 5.45 -0.40
N ASP A 78 -3.93 4.82 0.67
CA ASP A 78 -2.56 4.85 1.14
C ASP A 78 -2.00 3.45 1.36
N GLU A 79 -0.67 3.37 1.36
CA GLU A 79 0.01 2.21 1.90
C GLU A 79 -0.08 2.24 3.43
N LEU A 80 -0.82 1.29 4.02
CA LEU A 80 -1.14 1.26 5.44
C LEU A 80 -0.31 0.25 6.23
N LEU A 81 0.36 0.74 7.27
CA LEU A 81 0.89 -0.06 8.37
C LEU A 81 0.03 0.15 9.63
N LEU A 82 -0.53 -0.93 10.17
CA LEU A 82 -1.27 -0.88 11.44
C LEU A 82 -0.36 -1.27 12.61
N ILE A 83 -0.36 -0.47 13.67
CA ILE A 83 0.23 -0.81 14.96
C ILE A 83 -0.89 -0.98 15.99
N PHE A 84 -1.09 -2.21 16.42
CA PHE A 84 -2.14 -2.58 17.36
C PHE A 84 -1.55 -2.89 18.74
N GLY A 85 -1.85 -2.00 19.71
CA GLY A 85 -1.47 -2.19 21.12
C GLY A 85 -2.50 -3.03 21.85
N ALA A 86 -2.26 -4.33 21.99
CA ALA A 86 -3.20 -5.28 22.57
C ALA A 86 -2.58 -6.26 23.58
N THR A 87 -3.40 -6.65 24.54
CA THR A 87 -3.11 -7.63 25.58
C THR A 87 -3.92 -8.90 25.35
N ARG A 88 -5.18 -8.79 24.91
CA ARG A 88 -6.03 -9.97 24.63
C ARG A 88 -5.78 -10.49 23.22
N ARG A 89 -5.31 -11.74 23.13
CA ARG A 89 -5.16 -12.47 21.86
C ARG A 89 -6.47 -12.53 21.06
N ALA A 90 -7.61 -12.71 21.73
CA ALA A 90 -8.92 -12.77 21.07
C ALA A 90 -9.24 -11.47 20.33
N MET A 91 -8.90 -10.31 20.91
CA MET A 91 -9.14 -9.01 20.26
C MET A 91 -8.25 -8.83 19.02
N THR A 92 -6.97 -9.24 19.10
CA THR A 92 -6.10 -9.26 17.92
C THR A 92 -6.68 -10.13 16.81
N GLN A 93 -7.15 -11.34 17.13
CA GLN A 93 -7.74 -12.24 16.14
C GLN A 93 -9.01 -11.66 15.52
N LEU A 94 -9.86 -11.00 16.31
CA LEU A 94 -11.05 -10.32 15.83
C LEU A 94 -10.70 -9.20 14.85
N MET A 95 -9.79 -8.30 15.24
CA MET A 95 -9.33 -7.19 14.39
C MET A 95 -8.77 -7.69 13.05
N ILE A 96 -7.92 -8.72 13.08
CA ILE A 96 -7.35 -9.32 11.85
C ILE A 96 -8.45 -9.94 10.97
N ALA A 97 -9.42 -10.64 11.57
CA ALA A 97 -10.53 -11.24 10.82
C ALA A 97 -11.37 -10.16 10.13
N GLN A 98 -11.76 -9.12 10.87
CA GLN A 98 -12.55 -8.01 10.33
C GLN A 98 -11.81 -7.23 9.24
N LEU A 99 -10.50 -6.99 9.40
CA LEU A 99 -9.69 -6.36 8.35
C LEU A 99 -9.67 -7.20 7.07
N ARG A 100 -9.54 -8.53 7.18
CA ARG A 100 -9.57 -9.43 6.01
C ARG A 100 -10.92 -9.44 5.32
N GLU A 101 -12.01 -9.32 6.08
CA GLU A 101 -13.36 -9.22 5.52
C GLU A 101 -13.55 -7.90 4.75
N HIS A 102 -13.02 -6.79 5.25
CA HIS A 102 -13.12 -5.48 4.60
C HIS A 102 -12.12 -5.26 3.47
N LEU A 103 -10.99 -5.97 3.51
CA LEU A 103 -9.88 -5.85 2.56
C LEU A 103 -9.55 -7.21 1.94
N PRO A 104 -10.48 -7.82 1.18
CA PRO A 104 -10.31 -9.18 0.64
C PRO A 104 -9.14 -9.30 -0.36
N TRP A 105 -8.71 -8.18 -0.93
CA TRP A 105 -7.59 -8.11 -1.88
C TRP A 105 -6.23 -7.85 -1.21
N HIS A 106 -6.21 -7.54 0.09
CA HIS A 106 -4.98 -7.27 0.83
C HIS A 106 -4.55 -8.49 1.63
N ASP A 107 -3.26 -8.82 1.58
CA ASP A 107 -2.69 -9.83 2.48
C ASP A 107 -2.45 -9.22 3.87
N VAL A 108 -3.41 -9.41 4.78
CA VAL A 108 -3.31 -8.91 6.15
C VAL A 108 -2.44 -9.85 6.99
N VAL A 109 -1.24 -9.39 7.35
CA VAL A 109 -0.21 -10.18 8.02
C VAL A 109 0.03 -9.68 9.45
N PRO A 110 -0.38 -10.43 10.49
CA PRO A 110 -0.06 -10.07 11.87
C PRO A 110 1.41 -10.34 12.20
N THR A 111 2.12 -9.31 12.70
CA THR A 111 3.54 -9.37 13.05
C THR A 111 3.73 -9.00 14.52
N PRO A 112 3.97 -9.97 15.42
CA PRO A 112 4.18 -9.68 16.84
C PRO A 112 5.55 -9.00 17.05
N VAL A 113 5.56 -7.84 17.70
CA VAL A 113 6.77 -7.05 17.96
C VAL A 113 6.96 -6.83 19.45
N ARG A 114 8.16 -7.17 19.94
CA ARG A 114 8.55 -7.01 21.33
C ARG A 114 9.40 -5.76 21.47
N HIS A 115 9.14 -4.95 22.49
CA HIS A 115 9.89 -3.74 22.76
C HIS A 115 11.26 -4.03 23.40
N ARG A 116 12.13 -4.69 22.64
CA ARG A 116 13.54 -4.94 22.98
C ARG A 116 14.42 -4.30 21.90
N PRO A 117 15.34 -3.38 22.24
CA PRO A 117 16.06 -2.58 21.25
C PRO A 117 16.73 -3.37 20.12
N ALA A 118 17.35 -4.52 20.41
CA ALA A 118 18.00 -5.36 19.41
C ALA A 118 17.03 -6.11 18.48
N GLU A 119 15.81 -6.39 18.95
CA GLU A 119 14.77 -7.09 18.17
C GLU A 119 14.00 -6.10 17.28
N LEU A 120 13.85 -4.84 17.71
CA LEU A 120 13.07 -3.81 17.01
C LEU A 120 13.56 -3.50 15.59
N LEU A 121 14.88 -3.48 15.34
CA LEU A 121 15.41 -3.25 13.99
C LEU A 121 15.08 -4.40 13.03
N ARG A 122 15.18 -5.64 13.52
CA ARG A 122 14.82 -6.83 12.74
C ARG A 122 13.32 -6.86 12.44
N ASP A 123 12.52 -6.49 13.43
CA ASP A 123 11.07 -6.41 13.29
C ASP A 123 10.68 -5.33 12.28
N ALA A 124 11.33 -4.15 12.34
CA ALA A 124 11.10 -3.07 11.37
C ALA A 124 11.50 -3.47 9.93
N ALA A 125 12.63 -4.16 9.75
CA ALA A 125 13.03 -4.70 8.45
C ALA A 125 12.06 -5.78 7.93
N THR A 126 11.46 -6.56 8.84
CA THR A 126 10.43 -7.55 8.47
C THR A 126 9.17 -6.85 8.00
N VAL A 127 8.77 -5.77 8.66
CA VAL A 127 7.63 -4.94 8.26
C VAL A 127 7.89 -4.25 6.93
N GLU A 128 9.09 -3.70 6.71
CA GLU A 128 9.52 -3.13 5.43
C GLU A 128 9.33 -4.13 4.29
N HIS A 129 9.81 -5.36 4.48
CA HIS A 129 9.66 -6.40 3.48
C HIS A 129 8.19 -6.75 3.18
N LEU A 130 7.31 -6.73 4.19
CA LEU A 130 5.87 -6.97 3.99
C LEU A 130 5.22 -5.86 3.16
N LEU A 131 5.59 -4.61 3.41
CA LEU A 131 5.15 -3.46 2.61
C LEU A 131 5.65 -3.59 1.16
N ASP A 132 6.94 -3.92 0.97
CA ASP A 132 7.52 -4.09 -0.37
C ASP A 132 6.83 -5.16 -1.23
N VAL A 133 6.26 -6.21 -0.61
CA VAL A 133 5.50 -7.25 -1.31
C VAL A 133 4.00 -6.94 -1.42
N GLY A 134 3.57 -5.75 -0.98
CA GLY A 134 2.17 -5.29 -1.06
C GLY A 134 1.23 -5.89 -0.01
N SER A 135 1.77 -6.39 1.10
CA SER A 135 0.97 -6.86 2.23
C SER A 135 0.55 -5.71 3.14
N LEU A 136 -0.50 -5.92 3.94
CA LEU A 136 -0.91 -5.03 5.02
C LEU A 136 -0.38 -5.58 6.35
N PRO A 137 0.80 -5.14 6.82
CA PRO A 137 1.33 -5.55 8.10
C PRO A 137 0.49 -5.00 9.26
N VAL A 138 0.18 -5.88 10.21
CA VAL A 138 -0.46 -5.53 11.48
C VAL A 138 0.52 -5.85 12.61
N VAL A 139 1.27 -4.84 13.04
CA VAL A 139 2.23 -4.94 14.13
C VAL A 139 1.48 -5.05 15.45
N VAL A 140 1.60 -6.19 16.12
CA VAL A 140 0.95 -6.44 17.40
C VAL A 140 1.96 -6.25 18.51
N THR A 141 1.70 -5.31 19.42
CA THR A 141 2.59 -5.03 20.56
C THR A 141 1.81 -4.80 21.85
N SER A 142 2.51 -4.68 22.97
CA SER A 142 1.86 -4.37 24.25
C SER A 142 1.28 -2.95 24.23
N PRO A 143 0.13 -2.67 24.87
CA PRO A 143 -0.42 -1.32 24.94
C PRO A 143 0.54 -0.30 25.56
N ALA A 144 1.41 -0.74 26.48
CA ALA A 144 2.42 0.11 27.12
C ALA A 144 3.56 0.51 26.15
N SER A 145 3.82 -0.30 25.12
CA SER A 145 4.91 -0.10 24.17
C SER A 145 4.50 0.59 22.87
N ILE A 146 3.19 0.78 22.64
CA ILE A 146 2.65 1.24 21.36
C ILE A 146 3.34 2.50 20.85
N ASN A 147 3.53 3.51 21.69
CA ASN A 147 4.14 4.78 21.28
C ASN A 147 5.61 4.61 20.88
N ALA A 148 6.37 3.81 21.62
CA ALA A 148 7.80 3.61 21.37
C ALA A 148 8.03 2.75 20.12
N VAL A 149 7.24 1.68 19.95
CA VAL A 149 7.24 0.86 18.72
C VAL A 149 6.82 1.70 17.52
N THR A 150 5.78 2.53 17.65
CA THR A 150 5.33 3.45 16.61
C THR A 150 6.43 4.41 16.20
N ALA A 151 7.05 5.10 17.16
CA ALA A 151 8.13 6.03 16.87
C ALA A 151 9.33 5.34 16.20
N HIS A 152 9.70 4.14 16.67
CA HIS A 152 10.81 3.39 16.11
C HIS A 152 10.56 2.96 14.65
N ILE A 153 9.42 2.30 14.40
CA ILE A 153 9.08 1.82 13.05
C ILE A 153 8.84 3.01 12.11
N ALA A 154 8.13 4.05 12.56
CA ALA A 154 7.90 5.27 11.78
C ALA A 154 9.22 5.94 11.36
N GLY A 155 10.18 6.01 12.28
CA GLY A 155 11.51 6.56 12.01
C GLY A 155 12.32 5.70 11.04
N TYR A 156 12.31 4.38 11.23
CA TYR A 156 13.03 3.44 10.37
C TYR A 156 12.48 3.45 8.94
N LEU A 157 11.17 3.25 8.77
CA LEU A 157 10.51 3.19 7.45
C LEU A 157 10.38 4.54 6.77
N ARG A 158 10.77 5.63 7.46
CA ARG A 158 10.59 6.99 6.95
C ARG A 158 9.14 7.20 6.49
N VAL A 159 8.19 6.92 7.35
CA VAL A 159 6.76 7.09 7.05
C VAL A 159 6.42 8.56 6.79
N ASP A 160 5.31 8.81 6.10
CA ASP A 160 4.89 10.16 5.74
C ASP A 160 3.92 10.75 6.77
N ARG A 161 3.09 9.91 7.40
CA ARG A 161 2.22 10.32 8.50
C ARG A 161 1.98 9.22 9.51
N VAL A 162 1.76 9.65 10.76
CA VAL A 162 1.36 8.80 11.88
C VAL A 162 0.03 9.31 12.41
N LEU A 163 -0.95 8.42 12.44
CA LEU A 163 -2.31 8.68 12.91
C LEU A 163 -2.57 7.83 14.15
N ARG A 164 -3.28 8.40 15.13
CA ARG A 164 -3.92 7.63 16.18
C ARG A 164 -5.39 7.46 15.82
N VAL A 165 -5.87 6.22 15.87
CA VAL A 165 -7.28 5.92 15.63
C VAL A 165 -7.99 5.78 16.98
N LEU A 166 -9.09 6.48 17.13
CA LEU A 166 -9.94 6.47 18.33
C LEU A 166 -11.14 5.52 18.13
N ALA A 167 -11.87 5.26 19.22
CA ALA A 167 -12.95 4.29 19.23
C ALA A 167 -14.01 4.53 18.15
N ASP A 168 -14.43 5.78 17.94
CA ASP A 168 -15.41 6.17 16.93
C ASP A 168 -14.88 6.14 15.48
N GLY A 169 -13.66 5.67 15.26
CA GLY A 169 -12.96 5.74 13.97
C GLY A 169 -12.38 7.12 13.68
N ALA A 170 -12.43 8.08 14.61
CA ALA A 170 -11.79 9.36 14.40
C ALA A 170 -10.26 9.21 14.26
N LEU A 171 -9.69 9.97 13.32
CA LEU A 171 -8.26 9.99 13.05
C LEU A 171 -7.63 11.23 13.67
N PHE A 172 -6.70 11.03 14.59
CA PHE A 172 -5.94 12.11 15.20
C PHE A 172 -4.51 12.12 14.65
N PRO A 173 -4.10 13.16 13.91
CA PRO A 173 -2.73 13.24 13.40
C PRO A 173 -1.75 13.43 14.56
N VAL A 174 -0.82 12.48 14.71
CA VAL A 174 0.22 12.52 15.74
C VAL A 174 1.48 13.17 15.17
N TRP A 175 1.79 12.86 13.91
CA TRP A 175 2.96 13.39 13.22
C TRP A 175 2.76 13.33 11.71
N GLN A 176 3.36 14.26 10.98
CA GLN A 176 3.39 14.27 9.52
C GLN A 176 4.72 14.81 9.04
N ARG A 177 5.30 14.16 8.02
CA ARG A 177 6.45 14.67 7.30
C ARG A 177 6.05 15.93 6.57
N ARG A 178 6.77 17.02 6.82
CA ARG A 178 6.68 18.21 5.99
C ARG A 178 7.23 17.86 4.61
N GLN A 179 6.38 17.85 3.59
CA GLN A 179 6.88 17.80 2.22
C GLN A 179 7.62 19.11 1.96
N GLU A 180 8.89 19.02 1.60
CA GLU A 180 9.59 20.17 1.03
C GLU A 180 8.84 20.53 -0.25
N ALA A 181 8.28 21.74 -0.30
CA ALA A 181 7.73 22.26 -1.53
C ALA A 181 8.87 22.28 -2.53
N SER A 182 8.80 21.41 -3.55
CA SER A 182 9.72 21.42 -4.67
C SER A 182 9.73 22.83 -5.22
N VAL A 183 10.82 23.56 -4.97
CA VAL A 183 11.03 24.90 -5.51
C VAL A 183 11.07 24.72 -7.03
N SER A 184 10.01 25.19 -7.68
CA SER A 184 9.89 25.21 -9.15
C SER A 184 10.82 26.26 -9.75
#